data_AF-A0A842XTC9-F1
#
_entry.id   AF-A0A842XTC9-F1
#
_cell.length_a   1.000
_cell.length_b   1.000
_cell.length_c   1.000
_cell.angle_alpha   90.00
_cell.angle_beta   90.00
_cell.angle_gamma   90.00
#
_symmetry.space_group_name_H-M   'P 1'
#
loop_
_entity.id
_entity.type
_entity.pdbx_description
1 polymer ?
#
loop_
_entity_poly.entity_id
_entity_poly.type
_entity_poly.pdbx_seq_one_letter_code
_entity_poly.pdbx_strand_id
1 'polypeptide(L)'
;MFAYGVFKVIYSPFKAFKEIIQNPKYIGPILIMILFVLASMGSEYARASKLYVQQTLPNTLDPYNPDPWTENCTMWISNAEITCNNDDYLLGHKSIQFSITNNDTIWMELKNIGQINCLSTDGYKNLSFCIKWINPTADPPQNASLYLFSMGTTDYFYYDLAELINQTKNDEWNNFTIPLGLDAEQWVNSSAQTAWDNVTGLKLDMVWAQSTRSNLTILVDKVYFQSGNFEPLINSMGNMIAFSAFNAVTTFCIYWMLCGMAVFIVGKMFKIKAEFKVFLIIVGYALIAMVVMQVLFNILYLLISPLYITVDAISPTSVLQTIILFTSSMVLLLPVWSIIISSIGVHTASDLPLSKSAVIAIIGFLPYYVLLFVA
;
A
#
# COMPACT_ATOMS: atom_id res chain seq x y z
N MET A 1 -16.53 -23.98 29.46
CA MET A 1 -15.36 -24.45 30.23
C MET A 1 -14.06 -24.44 29.42
N PHE A 2 -14.10 -24.68 28.10
CA PHE A 2 -12.88 -24.78 27.26
C PHE A 2 -12.15 -23.44 27.00
N ALA A 3 -12.86 -22.37 26.61
CA ALA A 3 -12.26 -21.04 26.39
C ALA A 3 -11.59 -20.46 27.65
N TYR A 4 -12.10 -20.80 28.84
CA TYR A 4 -11.52 -20.39 30.12
C TYR A 4 -10.08 -20.92 30.30
N GLY A 5 -9.78 -22.11 29.78
CA GLY A 5 -8.45 -22.72 29.87
C GLY A 5 -7.38 -21.98 29.05
N VAL A 6 -7.74 -21.42 27.89
CA VAL A 6 -6.83 -20.65 27.03
C VAL A 6 -6.44 -19.33 27.69
N PHE A 7 -7.42 -18.55 28.16
CA PHE A 7 -7.13 -17.26 28.81
C PHE A 7 -6.45 -17.42 30.18
N LYS A 8 -6.60 -18.58 30.83
CA LYS A 8 -5.91 -18.88 32.10
C LYS A 8 -4.39 -18.90 31.97
N VAL A 9 -3.86 -19.17 30.78
CA VAL A 9 -2.41 -19.08 30.53
C VAL A 9 -1.89 -17.64 30.70
N ILE A 10 -2.74 -16.63 30.50
CA ILE A 10 -2.38 -15.22 30.63
C ILE A 10 -2.24 -14.81 32.10
N TYR A 11 -3.20 -15.16 32.96
CA TYR A 11 -3.26 -14.69 34.35
C TYR A 11 -2.81 -15.71 35.41
N SER A 12 -2.77 -17.01 35.08
CA SER A 12 -2.35 -18.09 35.98
C SER A 12 -1.62 -19.23 35.23
N PRO A 13 -0.48 -18.92 34.59
CA PRO A 13 0.21 -19.84 33.67
C PRO A 13 0.62 -21.17 34.33
N PHE A 14 1.13 -21.16 35.57
CA PHE A 14 1.50 -22.39 36.27
C PHE A 14 0.31 -23.35 36.46
N LYS A 15 -0.84 -22.83 36.89
CA LYS A 15 -2.05 -23.63 37.08
C LYS A 15 -2.62 -24.10 35.75
N ALA A 16 -2.58 -23.25 34.73
CA ALA A 16 -3.02 -23.59 33.38
C ALA A 16 -2.19 -24.74 32.79
N PHE A 17 -0.85 -24.61 32.80
CA PHE A 17 0.01 -25.64 32.21
C PHE A 17 -0.06 -26.96 32.95
N LYS A 18 -0.24 -26.97 34.28
CA LYS A 18 -0.45 -28.20 35.04
C LYS A 18 -1.67 -28.97 34.52
N GLU A 19 -2.77 -28.27 34.23
CA GLU A 19 -3.99 -28.87 33.66
C GLU A 19 -3.80 -29.29 32.19
N ILE A 20 -3.09 -28.48 31.38
CA ILE A 20 -2.82 -28.75 29.96
C ILE A 20 -1.94 -29.99 29.78
N ILE A 21 -0.90 -30.15 30.62
CA ILE A 21 0.07 -31.25 30.51
C ILE A 21 -0.56 -32.58 30.96
N GLN A 22 -1.54 -32.55 31.86
CA GLN A 22 -2.29 -33.77 32.25
C GLN A 22 -3.10 -34.34 31.09
N ASN A 23 -3.58 -33.51 30.16
CA ASN A 23 -4.32 -33.97 28.98
C ASN A 23 -4.00 -33.09 27.76
N PRO A 24 -2.84 -33.31 27.11
CA PRO A 24 -2.35 -32.44 26.06
C PRO A 24 -3.21 -32.59 24.80
N LYS A 25 -3.91 -31.50 24.43
CA LYS A 25 -4.76 -31.41 23.22
C LYS A 25 -4.41 -30.21 22.36
N TYR A 26 -4.42 -30.38 21.04
CA TYR A 26 -4.16 -29.31 20.06
C TYR A 26 -5.29 -28.28 19.95
N ILE A 27 -6.47 -28.59 20.49
CA ILE A 27 -7.63 -27.70 20.38
C ILE A 27 -7.40 -26.33 21.03
N GLY A 28 -6.49 -26.23 22.02
CA GLY A 28 -6.12 -24.97 22.65
C GLY A 28 -5.33 -24.06 21.70
N PRO A 29 -4.16 -24.51 21.21
CA PRO A 29 -3.41 -23.81 20.17
C PRO A 29 -4.24 -23.44 18.93
N ILE A 30 -5.11 -24.35 18.46
CA ILE A 30 -6.01 -24.07 17.33
C ILE A 30 -6.99 -22.93 17.66
N LEU A 31 -7.55 -22.90 18.87
CA LEU A 31 -8.41 -21.79 19.30
C LEU A 31 -7.62 -20.47 19.37
N ILE A 32 -6.37 -20.49 19.82
CA ILE A 32 -5.49 -19.31 19.84
C ILE A 32 -5.23 -18.81 18.43
N MET A 33 -4.98 -19.71 17.47
CA MET A 33 -4.83 -19.35 16.06
C MET A 33 -6.08 -18.67 15.52
N ILE A 34 -7.27 -19.21 15.78
CA ILE A 34 -8.54 -18.60 15.35
C ILE A 34 -8.69 -17.20 15.95
N LEU A 35 -8.43 -17.03 17.25
CA LEU A 35 -8.47 -15.73 17.90
C LEU A 35 -7.44 -14.76 17.32
N PHE A 36 -6.24 -15.24 16.98
CA PHE A 36 -5.20 -14.43 16.37
C PHE A 36 -5.61 -13.94 14.98
N VAL A 37 -6.21 -14.81 14.16
CA VAL A 37 -6.74 -14.45 12.84
C VAL A 37 -7.81 -13.37 12.97
N LEU A 38 -8.80 -13.56 13.84
CA LEU A 38 -9.87 -12.58 14.08
C LEU A 38 -9.32 -11.24 14.58
N ALA A 39 -8.36 -11.27 15.51
CA ALA A 39 -7.73 -10.06 16.03
C ALA A 39 -6.90 -9.35 14.94
N SER A 40 -6.18 -10.09 14.10
CA SER A 40 -5.36 -9.54 13.01
C SER A 40 -6.22 -8.88 11.93
N MET A 41 -7.34 -9.52 11.55
CA MET A 41 -8.33 -8.92 10.65
C MET A 41 -8.92 -7.64 11.25
N GLY A 42 -9.25 -7.66 12.55
CA GLY A 42 -9.76 -6.49 13.26
C GLY A 42 -8.76 -5.34 13.28
N SER A 43 -7.47 -5.62 13.54
CA SER A 43 -6.39 -4.63 13.50
C SER A 43 -6.23 -4.02 12.11
N GLU A 44 -6.21 -4.84 11.06
CA GLU A 44 -6.09 -4.33 9.69
C GLU A 44 -7.30 -3.51 9.27
N TYR A 45 -8.51 -3.94 9.63
CA TYR A 45 -9.71 -3.16 9.41
C TYR A 45 -9.65 -1.81 10.13
N ALA A 46 -9.29 -1.80 11.42
CA ALA A 46 -9.15 -0.58 12.21
C ALA A 46 -8.11 0.36 11.59
N ARG A 47 -6.93 -0.17 11.19
CA ARG A 47 -5.88 0.59 10.51
C ARG A 47 -6.37 1.20 9.20
N ALA A 48 -6.93 0.39 8.31
CA ALA A 48 -7.40 0.84 7.00
C ALA A 48 -8.59 1.81 7.09
N SER A 49 -9.44 1.71 8.12
CA SER A 49 -10.55 2.65 8.35
C SER A 49 -10.10 4.06 8.77
N LYS A 50 -8.84 4.20 9.21
CA LYS A 50 -8.25 5.48 9.64
C LYS A 50 -7.37 6.11 8.57
N LEU A 51 -7.04 5.38 7.52
CA LEU A 51 -6.28 5.89 6.39
C LEU A 51 -7.26 6.30 5.31
N TYR A 52 -7.32 7.60 5.04
CA TYR A 52 -8.15 8.20 4.01
C TYR A 52 -7.27 8.56 2.83
N VAL A 53 -7.59 8.02 1.67
CA VAL A 53 -6.85 8.24 0.43
C VAL A 53 -7.67 9.10 -0.50
N GLN A 54 -6.99 10.05 -1.14
CA GLN A 54 -7.63 10.93 -2.12
C GLN A 54 -8.14 10.09 -3.30
N GLN A 55 -9.40 10.29 -3.70
CA GLN A 55 -9.93 9.57 -4.84
C GLN A 55 -9.39 10.14 -6.14
N THR A 56 -9.06 9.26 -7.08
CA THR A 56 -8.57 9.60 -8.41
C THR A 56 -9.38 8.94 -9.51
N LEU A 57 -9.34 9.53 -10.71
CA LEU A 57 -9.85 8.93 -11.94
C LEU A 57 -8.79 9.00 -13.04
N PRO A 58 -8.31 7.86 -13.55
CA PRO A 58 -8.60 6.51 -13.11
C PRO A 58 -8.17 6.26 -11.65
N ASN A 59 -8.70 5.21 -11.03
CA ASN A 59 -8.33 4.86 -9.66
C ASN A 59 -6.89 4.37 -9.62
N THR A 60 -5.96 5.26 -9.25
CA THR A 60 -4.52 4.99 -9.18
C THR A 60 -4.14 3.96 -8.11
N LEU A 61 -5.09 3.55 -7.25
CA LEU A 61 -4.91 2.51 -6.24
C LEU A 61 -5.43 1.14 -6.69
N ASP A 62 -5.95 1.01 -7.91
CA ASP A 62 -6.31 -0.29 -8.46
C ASP A 62 -5.02 -1.15 -8.65
N PRO A 63 -4.89 -2.28 -7.94
CA PRO A 63 -3.68 -3.11 -8.02
C PRO A 63 -3.52 -3.83 -9.38
N TYR A 64 -4.56 -3.89 -10.20
CA TYR A 64 -4.53 -4.57 -11.49
C TYR A 64 -4.32 -3.61 -12.65
N ASN A 65 -4.86 -2.40 -12.57
CA ASN A 65 -4.77 -1.41 -13.63
C ASN A 65 -4.79 0.02 -13.07
N PRO A 66 -3.67 0.48 -12.47
CA PRO A 66 -3.63 1.79 -11.81
C PRO A 66 -3.58 2.97 -12.80
N ASP A 67 -3.16 2.75 -14.05
CA ASP A 67 -3.07 3.80 -15.07
C ASP A 67 -3.57 3.35 -16.46
N PRO A 68 -4.87 3.04 -16.62
CA PRO A 68 -5.43 2.60 -17.89
C PRO A 68 -5.19 3.58 -19.05
N TRP A 69 -5.01 4.88 -18.77
CA TRP A 69 -4.89 5.90 -19.79
C TRP A 69 -3.48 5.97 -20.38
N THR A 70 -2.45 5.57 -19.64
CA THR A 70 -1.06 5.55 -20.14
C THR A 70 -0.50 4.13 -20.36
N GLU A 71 -1.28 3.10 -20.00
CA GLU A 71 -0.99 1.70 -20.31
C GLU A 71 -1.47 1.28 -21.72
N ASN A 72 -2.37 2.06 -22.32
CA ASN A 72 -3.00 1.75 -23.61
C ASN A 72 -2.87 2.85 -24.66
N CYS A 73 -1.89 2.70 -25.55
CA CYS A 73 -1.63 3.63 -26.65
C CYS A 73 -2.79 3.80 -27.63
N THR A 74 -3.73 2.85 -27.72
CA THR A 74 -4.87 3.00 -28.64
C THR A 74 -5.87 4.06 -28.17
N MET A 75 -5.75 4.56 -26.92
CA MET A 75 -6.56 5.65 -26.40
C MET A 75 -6.09 7.03 -26.87
N TRP A 76 -4.87 7.10 -27.42
CA TRP A 76 -4.24 8.33 -27.85
C TRP A 76 -4.26 8.48 -29.36
N ILE A 77 -4.40 9.72 -29.81
CA ILE A 77 -4.17 10.14 -31.19
C ILE A 77 -3.18 11.31 -31.20
N SER A 78 -2.39 11.43 -32.26
CA SER A 78 -1.31 12.41 -32.35
C SER A 78 -0.94 12.67 -33.82
N ASN A 79 -0.21 13.77 -34.08
CA ASN A 79 0.54 13.93 -35.33
C ASN A 79 1.87 13.15 -35.35
N ALA A 80 2.30 12.65 -34.20
CA ALA A 80 3.51 11.87 -34.02
C ALA A 80 3.21 10.36 -34.08
N GLU A 81 4.26 9.56 -34.25
CA GLU A 81 4.21 8.11 -34.08
C GLU A 81 3.97 7.78 -32.60
N ILE A 82 2.99 6.91 -32.32
CA ILE A 82 2.60 6.54 -30.96
C ILE A 82 3.09 5.12 -30.67
N THR A 83 3.83 4.95 -29.58
CA THR A 83 4.30 3.64 -29.11
C THR A 83 4.14 3.51 -27.60
N CYS A 84 3.99 2.27 -27.10
CA CYS A 84 3.94 2.02 -25.66
C CYS A 84 5.35 1.67 -25.19
N ASN A 85 5.92 2.49 -24.32
CA ASN A 85 7.28 2.34 -23.82
C ASN A 85 7.26 1.58 -22.50
N ASN A 86 7.98 0.46 -22.42
CA ASN A 86 8.06 -0.39 -21.22
C ASN A 86 9.36 -0.18 -20.41
N ASP A 87 10.24 0.69 -20.88
CA ASP A 87 11.59 0.90 -20.31
C ASP A 87 11.66 2.17 -19.44
N ASP A 88 10.85 3.18 -19.75
CA ASP A 88 10.83 4.48 -19.06
C ASP A 88 9.39 4.89 -18.71
N TYR A 89 8.98 4.66 -17.47
CA TYR A 89 7.64 4.91 -16.94
C TYR A 89 7.69 5.20 -15.42
N LEU A 90 6.61 5.75 -14.88
CA LEU A 90 6.45 6.17 -13.49
C LEU A 90 5.31 5.43 -12.75
N LEU A 91 4.17 5.14 -13.40
CA LEU A 91 3.04 4.41 -12.80
C LEU A 91 2.59 3.28 -13.73
N GLY A 92 2.26 2.13 -13.14
CA GLY A 92 1.95 0.93 -13.93
C GLY A 92 3.23 0.28 -14.46
N HIS A 93 3.24 -0.08 -15.74
CA HIS A 93 4.29 -0.82 -16.42
C HIS A 93 4.74 -0.16 -17.72
N LYS A 94 4.07 0.91 -18.14
CA LYS A 94 4.29 1.56 -19.43
C LYS A 94 4.00 3.05 -19.36
N SER A 95 4.61 3.78 -20.28
CA SER A 95 4.23 5.14 -20.64
C SER A 95 3.88 5.24 -22.13
N ILE A 96 3.24 6.33 -22.51
CA ILE A 96 2.93 6.59 -23.92
C ILE A 96 4.00 7.47 -24.52
N GLN A 97 4.67 6.97 -25.55
CA GLN A 97 5.71 7.69 -26.26
C GLN A 97 5.18 8.21 -27.60
N PHE A 98 5.40 9.50 -27.84
CA PHE A 98 5.12 10.22 -29.07
C PHE A 98 6.43 10.65 -29.70
N SER A 99 6.72 10.21 -30.92
CA SER A 99 7.98 10.52 -31.62
C SER A 99 7.71 11.09 -33.01
N ILE A 100 8.39 12.19 -33.34
CA ILE A 100 8.29 12.82 -34.66
C ILE A 100 9.67 13.27 -35.15
N THR A 101 9.90 13.12 -36.45
CA THR A 101 11.18 13.46 -37.08
C THR A 101 11.12 14.86 -37.69
N ASN A 102 12.16 15.66 -37.43
CA ASN A 102 12.37 16.98 -38.03
C ASN A 102 11.13 17.89 -38.01
N ASN A 103 10.54 18.06 -36.83
CA ASN A 103 9.36 18.90 -36.64
C ASN A 103 9.57 19.88 -35.48
N ASP A 104 8.73 20.90 -35.40
CA ASP A 104 8.66 21.89 -34.33
C ASP A 104 7.41 21.73 -33.45
N THR A 105 6.52 20.78 -33.79
CA THR A 105 5.24 20.61 -33.09
C THR A 105 4.92 19.14 -32.82
N ILE A 106 4.51 18.85 -31.58
CA ILE A 106 3.82 17.59 -31.23
C ILE A 106 2.54 17.96 -30.51
N TRP A 107 1.42 17.40 -30.98
CA TRP A 107 0.20 17.37 -30.21
C TRP A 107 -0.22 15.93 -29.94
N MET A 108 -0.83 15.71 -28.79
CA MET A 108 -1.31 14.40 -28.36
C MET A 108 -2.65 14.57 -27.66
N GLU A 109 -3.62 13.73 -28.02
CA GLU A 109 -4.98 13.81 -27.51
C GLU A 109 -5.43 12.45 -27.00
N LEU A 110 -5.90 12.43 -25.77
CA LEU A 110 -6.49 11.28 -25.10
C LEU A 110 -8.01 11.37 -25.23
N LYS A 111 -8.60 10.35 -25.88
CA LYS A 111 -10.04 10.25 -26.11
C LYS A 111 -10.66 9.17 -25.23
N ASN A 112 -12.00 9.23 -25.13
CA ASN A 112 -12.81 8.18 -24.51
C ASN A 112 -12.48 7.95 -23.02
N ILE A 113 -12.16 9.02 -22.27
CA ILE A 113 -11.89 8.94 -20.82
C ILE A 113 -13.17 8.82 -19.98
N GLY A 114 -14.34 8.79 -20.63
CA GLY A 114 -15.64 8.87 -19.97
C GLY A 114 -16.03 10.32 -19.69
N GLN A 115 -17.16 10.51 -18.99
CA GLN A 115 -17.62 11.81 -18.54
C GLN A 115 -17.06 12.10 -17.15
N ILE A 116 -16.33 13.21 -17.01
CA ILE A 116 -15.69 13.63 -15.77
C ILE A 116 -16.35 14.93 -15.28
N ASN A 117 -16.78 14.92 -14.02
CA ASN A 117 -17.42 16.07 -13.39
C ASN A 117 -16.43 16.83 -12.50
N CYS A 118 -16.14 18.08 -12.86
CA CYS A 118 -15.25 19.00 -12.14
C CYS A 118 -16.02 20.11 -11.38
N LEU A 119 -17.36 20.19 -11.51
CA LEU A 119 -18.19 21.23 -10.87
C LEU A 119 -18.55 20.91 -9.43
N SER A 120 -18.95 19.68 -9.13
CA SER A 120 -19.54 19.34 -7.83
C SER A 120 -18.57 19.55 -6.67
N THR A 121 -19.09 19.72 -5.45
CA THR A 121 -18.28 19.68 -4.22
C THR A 121 -17.47 18.40 -4.13
N ASP A 122 -18.04 17.31 -4.63
CA ASP A 122 -17.43 15.98 -4.73
C ASP A 122 -16.68 15.72 -6.04
N GLY A 123 -16.57 16.74 -6.90
CA GLY A 123 -15.99 16.64 -8.23
C GLY A 123 -14.46 16.63 -8.22
N TYR A 124 -13.88 16.41 -9.40
CA TYR A 124 -12.44 16.48 -9.59
C TYR A 124 -11.95 17.93 -9.61
N LYS A 125 -10.95 18.22 -8.78
CA LYS A 125 -10.44 19.57 -8.53
C LYS A 125 -9.07 19.82 -9.13
N ASN A 126 -8.29 18.77 -9.41
CA ASN A 126 -7.04 18.90 -10.16
C ASN A 126 -6.93 17.84 -11.25
N LEU A 127 -6.17 18.16 -12.30
CA LEU A 127 -5.63 17.19 -13.25
C LEU A 127 -4.13 17.09 -13.03
N SER A 128 -3.64 15.88 -12.78
CA SER A 128 -2.21 15.59 -12.67
C SER A 128 -1.74 14.74 -13.84
N PHE A 129 -0.56 15.05 -14.34
CA PHE A 129 0.12 14.30 -15.40
C PHE A 129 1.61 14.54 -15.36
N CYS A 130 2.39 13.57 -15.82
CA CYS A 130 3.84 13.67 -15.93
C CYS A 130 4.26 13.63 -17.40
N ILE A 131 5.21 14.48 -17.75
CA ILE A 131 5.77 14.53 -19.11
C ILE A 131 7.28 14.52 -19.05
N LYS A 132 7.89 13.72 -19.91
CA LYS A 132 9.31 13.76 -20.23
C LYS A 132 9.47 14.08 -21.70
N TRP A 133 10.07 15.23 -22.00
CA TRP A 133 10.36 15.63 -23.38
C TRP A 133 11.86 15.48 -23.65
N ILE A 134 12.18 15.07 -24.87
CA ILE A 134 13.53 14.83 -25.34
C ILE A 134 13.69 15.59 -26.66
N ASN A 135 14.58 16.58 -26.64
CA ASN A 135 14.99 17.36 -27.80
C ASN A 135 16.53 17.37 -27.86
N PRO A 136 17.16 17.05 -29.01
CA PRO A 136 18.61 17.12 -29.19
C PRO A 136 19.26 18.45 -28.85
N THR A 137 18.56 19.58 -29.02
CA THR A 137 19.11 20.91 -28.66
C THR A 137 18.98 21.22 -27.17
N ALA A 138 18.26 20.36 -26.42
CA ALA A 138 17.90 20.53 -25.02
C ALA A 138 17.11 21.82 -24.70
N ASP A 139 16.61 22.52 -25.72
CA ASP A 139 15.74 23.68 -25.54
C ASP A 139 14.31 23.22 -25.23
N PRO A 140 13.65 23.81 -24.21
CA PRO A 140 12.25 23.50 -23.89
C PRO A 140 11.30 23.98 -25.00
N PRO A 141 10.06 23.47 -25.04
CA PRO A 141 9.00 24.06 -25.84
C PRO A 141 8.85 25.56 -25.55
N GLN A 142 8.71 26.39 -26.58
CA GLN A 142 8.40 27.81 -26.41
C GLN A 142 6.99 28.01 -25.90
N ASN A 143 6.05 27.22 -26.43
CA ASN A 143 4.67 27.22 -26.00
C ASN A 143 4.24 25.79 -25.67
N ALA A 144 3.45 25.66 -24.61
CA ALA A 144 2.76 24.43 -24.27
C ALA A 144 1.32 24.79 -23.89
N SER A 145 0.35 23.99 -24.31
CA SER A 145 -1.05 24.25 -24.04
C SER A 145 -1.81 22.97 -23.72
N LEU A 146 -2.72 23.09 -22.78
CA LEU A 146 -3.63 22.03 -22.37
C LEU A 146 -5.06 22.39 -22.78
N TYR A 147 -5.74 21.44 -23.39
CA TYR A 147 -7.14 21.53 -23.77
C TYR A 147 -7.91 20.45 -23.03
N LEU A 148 -9.03 20.81 -22.41
CA LEU A 148 -9.99 19.86 -21.86
C LEU A 148 -11.29 19.94 -22.64
N PHE A 149 -11.61 18.86 -23.35
CA PHE A 149 -12.77 18.78 -24.20
C PHE A 149 -14.03 18.57 -23.38
N SER A 150 -15.09 19.32 -23.70
CA SER A 150 -16.39 19.28 -23.05
C SER A 150 -17.48 18.94 -24.07
N MET A 151 -18.39 18.02 -23.73
CA MET A 151 -19.55 17.65 -24.56
C MET A 151 -19.19 17.18 -26.00
N GLY A 152 -17.95 16.80 -26.28
CA GLY A 152 -17.45 16.48 -27.63
C GLY A 152 -16.08 17.11 -27.90
N THR A 153 -15.69 17.29 -29.18
CA THR A 153 -14.35 17.81 -29.55
C THR A 153 -14.34 19.29 -29.96
N THR A 154 -15.49 19.96 -30.00
CA THR A 154 -15.63 21.35 -30.48
C THR A 154 -15.56 22.37 -29.35
N ASP A 155 -16.09 22.03 -28.19
CA ASP A 155 -16.11 22.89 -27.01
C ASP A 155 -15.02 22.42 -26.05
N TYR A 156 -14.19 23.36 -25.60
CA TYR A 156 -13.05 23.04 -24.74
C TYR A 156 -12.71 24.18 -23.79
N PHE A 157 -12.04 23.80 -22.71
CA PHE A 157 -11.29 24.70 -21.86
C PHE A 157 -9.84 24.74 -22.34
N TYR A 158 -9.25 25.92 -22.39
CA TYR A 158 -7.86 26.15 -22.76
C TYR A 158 -7.06 26.65 -21.55
N TYR A 159 -5.87 26.09 -21.36
CA TYR A 159 -4.93 26.49 -20.32
C TYR A 159 -3.53 26.62 -20.92
N ASP A 160 -2.88 27.75 -20.65
CA ASP A 160 -1.50 28.01 -21.09
C ASP A 160 -0.51 27.41 -20.09
N LEU A 161 0.36 26.52 -20.57
CA LEU A 161 1.40 25.86 -19.78
C LEU A 161 2.79 26.50 -19.98
N ALA A 162 2.91 27.60 -20.72
CA ALA A 162 4.20 28.21 -21.06
C ALA A 162 5.06 28.56 -19.83
N GLU A 163 4.47 29.06 -18.75
CA GLU A 163 5.23 29.36 -17.52
C GLU A 163 5.76 28.10 -16.82
N LEU A 164 4.96 27.02 -16.84
CA LEU A 164 5.32 25.75 -16.20
C LEU A 164 6.36 24.99 -17.03
N ILE A 165 6.23 25.00 -18.36
CA ILE A 165 7.15 24.27 -19.25
C ILE A 165 8.57 24.86 -19.22
N ASN A 166 8.71 26.17 -19.01
CA ASN A 166 10.01 26.84 -18.88
C ASN A 166 10.82 26.38 -17.65
N GLN A 167 10.18 25.74 -16.67
CA GLN A 167 10.82 25.21 -15.47
C GLN A 167 11.20 23.73 -15.61
N THR A 168 10.84 23.11 -16.73
CA THR A 168 11.11 21.69 -16.97
C THR A 168 12.50 21.45 -17.52
N LYS A 169 12.95 20.21 -17.42
CA LYS A 169 14.25 19.78 -17.94
C LYS A 169 14.09 18.72 -19.02
N ASN A 170 14.98 18.81 -20.00
CA ASN A 170 15.13 17.82 -21.06
C ASN A 170 15.51 16.45 -20.46
N ASP A 171 14.89 15.39 -20.97
CA ASP A 171 15.17 14.00 -20.59
C ASP A 171 14.96 13.66 -19.10
N GLU A 172 14.21 14.50 -18.37
CA GLU A 172 13.73 14.22 -17.01
C GLU A 172 12.19 14.19 -16.98
N TRP A 173 11.62 13.42 -16.06
CA TRP A 173 10.17 13.44 -15.80
C TRP A 173 9.77 14.71 -15.05
N ASN A 174 8.81 15.45 -15.60
CA ASN A 174 8.28 16.68 -15.01
C ASN A 174 6.82 16.48 -14.64
N ASN A 175 6.46 16.79 -13.39
CA ASN A 175 5.09 16.64 -12.88
C ASN A 175 4.32 17.95 -13.00
N PHE A 176 3.08 17.86 -13.48
CA PHE A 176 2.14 18.96 -13.57
C PHE A 176 0.90 18.64 -12.75
N THR A 177 0.38 19.64 -12.04
CA THR A 177 -0.91 19.55 -11.35
C THR A 177 -1.65 20.83 -11.62
N ILE A 178 -2.73 20.73 -12.40
CA ILE A 178 -3.50 21.87 -12.91
C ILE A 178 -4.83 21.93 -12.17
N PRO A 179 -5.18 23.05 -11.52
CA PRO A 179 -6.47 23.20 -10.85
C PRO A 179 -7.61 23.22 -11.88
N LEU A 180 -8.77 22.69 -11.52
CA LEU A 180 -9.96 22.52 -12.36
C LEU A 180 -11.20 23.12 -11.70
N GLY A 181 -12.20 23.44 -12.53
CA GLY A 181 -13.52 23.90 -12.09
C GLY A 181 -13.67 25.41 -12.10
N LEU A 182 -14.78 25.91 -11.55
CA LEU A 182 -15.17 27.33 -11.63
C LEU A 182 -14.22 28.27 -10.88
N ASP A 183 -13.58 27.75 -9.83
CA ASP A 183 -12.66 28.53 -8.98
C ASP A 183 -11.21 28.50 -9.49
N ALA A 184 -10.93 27.74 -10.56
CA ALA A 184 -9.60 27.64 -11.15
C ALA A 184 -9.32 28.84 -12.06
N GLU A 185 -8.30 29.62 -11.71
CA GLU A 185 -7.85 30.75 -12.51
C GLU A 185 -7.17 30.28 -13.82
N GLN A 186 -7.03 31.19 -14.78
CA GLN A 186 -6.28 31.01 -16.05
C GLN A 186 -6.91 30.11 -17.13
N TRP A 187 -8.02 29.43 -16.85
CA TRP A 187 -8.78 28.74 -17.90
C TRP A 187 -9.55 29.71 -18.79
N VAL A 188 -9.49 29.48 -20.10
CA VAL A 188 -10.25 30.21 -21.12
C VAL A 188 -11.23 29.27 -21.80
N ASN A 189 -12.51 29.65 -21.85
CA ASN A 189 -13.54 28.84 -22.49
C ASN A 189 -13.56 29.14 -23.99
N SER A 190 -13.63 28.10 -24.83
CA SER A 190 -13.80 28.26 -26.27
C SER A 190 -15.19 28.77 -26.66
N SER A 191 -16.22 28.47 -25.86
CA SER A 191 -17.61 28.85 -26.10
C SER A 191 -18.40 29.03 -24.80
N ALA A 192 -19.65 29.49 -24.91
CA ALA A 192 -20.57 29.58 -23.77
C ALA A 192 -21.16 28.21 -23.37
N GLN A 193 -20.96 27.19 -24.21
CA GLN A 193 -21.46 25.83 -24.03
C GLN A 193 -20.45 24.92 -23.32
N THR A 194 -19.21 25.36 -23.16
CA THR A 194 -18.17 24.61 -22.43
C THR A 194 -18.59 24.41 -20.97
N ALA A 195 -18.66 23.14 -20.54
CA ALA A 195 -19.21 22.75 -19.24
C ALA A 195 -18.26 21.83 -18.45
N TRP A 196 -17.99 22.21 -17.20
CA TRP A 196 -17.05 21.53 -16.31
C TRP A 196 -17.58 20.22 -15.74
N ASP A 197 -18.88 19.95 -15.81
CA ASP A 197 -19.51 18.69 -15.38
C ASP A 197 -19.46 17.59 -16.44
N ASN A 198 -18.93 17.89 -17.63
CA ASN A 198 -18.82 16.93 -18.71
C ASN A 198 -17.50 17.06 -19.50
N VAL A 199 -16.37 16.88 -18.82
CA VAL A 199 -15.06 16.74 -19.48
C VAL A 199 -14.93 15.33 -20.05
N THR A 200 -14.64 15.22 -21.35
CA THR A 200 -14.67 13.95 -22.11
C THR A 200 -13.35 13.58 -22.79
N GLY A 201 -12.34 14.43 -22.70
CA GLY A 201 -11.02 14.21 -23.30
C GLY A 201 -10.04 15.30 -22.92
N LEU A 202 -8.78 15.07 -23.22
CA LEU A 202 -7.72 16.07 -23.06
C LEU A 202 -6.80 16.07 -24.26
N LYS A 203 -6.22 17.23 -24.58
CA LYS A 203 -5.15 17.37 -25.57
C LYS A 203 -4.03 18.23 -25.01
N LEU A 204 -2.80 17.79 -25.24
CA LEU A 204 -1.60 18.57 -25.01
C LEU A 204 -1.02 18.97 -26.37
N ASP A 205 -0.59 20.22 -26.47
CA ASP A 205 0.02 20.78 -27.68
C ASP A 205 1.31 21.49 -27.29
N MET A 206 2.42 21.10 -27.90
CA MET A 206 3.75 21.62 -27.60
C MET A 206 4.46 22.08 -28.86
N VAL A 207 4.98 23.31 -28.80
CA VAL A 207 5.59 24.00 -29.93
C VAL A 207 6.99 24.48 -29.55
N TRP A 208 7.99 24.02 -30.30
CA TRP A 208 9.37 24.47 -30.23
C TRP A 208 9.62 25.58 -31.25
N ALA A 209 10.76 26.26 -31.10
CA ALA A 209 11.17 27.26 -32.08
C ALA A 209 11.40 26.62 -33.46
N GLN A 210 10.91 27.26 -34.53
CA GLN A 210 11.18 26.78 -35.89
C GLN A 210 12.67 26.69 -36.22
N SER A 211 13.49 27.55 -35.60
CA SER A 211 14.94 27.52 -35.73
C SER A 211 15.60 26.29 -35.08
N THR A 212 14.90 25.57 -34.21
CA THR A 212 15.39 24.39 -33.48
C THR A 212 14.68 23.10 -33.90
N ARG A 213 14.14 23.04 -35.13
CA ARG A 213 13.54 21.81 -35.66
C ARG A 213 14.49 20.64 -35.52
N SER A 214 13.99 19.57 -34.89
CA SER A 214 14.79 18.42 -34.52
C SER A 214 13.91 17.17 -34.43
N ASN A 215 14.50 16.06 -34.01
CA ASN A 215 13.74 14.87 -33.66
C ASN A 215 13.21 15.05 -32.26
N LEU A 216 11.89 15.07 -32.11
CA LEU A 216 11.23 15.32 -30.85
C LEU A 216 10.61 14.02 -30.36
N THR A 217 10.81 13.73 -29.07
CA THR A 217 10.14 12.63 -28.38
C THR A 217 9.51 13.16 -27.10
N ILE A 218 8.27 12.77 -26.83
CA ILE A 218 7.55 13.07 -25.59
C ILE A 218 7.02 11.77 -25.01
N LEU A 219 7.26 11.53 -23.73
CA LEU A 219 6.65 10.47 -22.95
C LEU A 219 5.62 11.09 -22.00
N VAL A 220 4.44 10.49 -21.92
CA VAL A 220 3.36 10.88 -21.01
C VAL A 220 3.03 9.72 -20.10
N ASP A 221 2.92 10.00 -18.81
CA ASP A 221 2.52 9.03 -17.80
C ASP A 221 1.78 9.69 -16.62
N LYS A 222 1.22 8.90 -15.70
CA LYS A 222 0.53 9.36 -14.48
C LYS A 222 -0.60 10.33 -14.75
N VAL A 223 -1.44 10.06 -15.75
CA VAL A 223 -2.53 10.97 -16.10
C VAL A 223 -3.77 10.61 -15.29
N TYR A 224 -4.16 11.48 -14.35
CA TYR A 224 -5.34 11.25 -13.52
C TYR A 224 -5.93 12.55 -12.98
N PHE A 225 -7.25 12.52 -12.78
CA PHE A 225 -7.99 13.56 -12.10
C PHE A 225 -8.00 13.30 -10.60
N GLN A 226 -7.80 14.33 -9.80
CA GLN A 226 -7.80 14.28 -8.35
C GLN A 226 -9.07 14.90 -7.78
N SER A 227 -9.81 14.16 -6.97
CA SER A 227 -10.97 14.71 -6.27
C SER A 227 -10.55 15.52 -5.04
N GLY A 228 -11.44 16.41 -4.58
CA GLY A 228 -11.33 17.00 -3.24
C GLY A 228 -11.68 16.00 -2.12
N ASN A 229 -12.20 14.84 -2.49
CA ASN A 229 -12.72 13.85 -1.56
C ASN A 229 -11.67 12.80 -1.21
N PHE A 230 -11.80 12.31 0.01
CA PHE A 230 -10.99 11.20 0.49
C PHE A 230 -11.91 10.09 0.95
N GLU A 231 -11.55 8.87 0.58
CA GLU A 231 -12.25 7.68 1.04
C GLU A 231 -11.37 6.83 1.94
N PRO A 232 -11.97 6.10 2.90
CA PRO A 232 -11.25 5.09 3.65
C PRO A 232 -10.57 4.09 2.70
N LEU A 233 -9.28 3.82 2.93
CA LEU A 233 -8.47 2.88 2.15
C LEU A 233 -9.12 1.49 2.07
N ILE A 234 -9.90 1.12 3.09
CA ILE A 234 -10.62 -0.16 3.13
C ILE A 234 -11.60 -0.34 1.95
N ASN A 235 -12.14 0.75 1.39
CA ASN A 235 -13.05 0.70 0.24
C ASN A 235 -12.30 0.32 -1.05
N SER A 236 -11.06 0.80 -1.21
CA SER A 236 -10.23 0.55 -2.38
C SER A 236 -9.46 -0.79 -2.30
N MET A 237 -9.42 -1.43 -1.12
CA MET A 237 -8.61 -2.62 -0.86
C MET A 237 -9.44 -3.81 -0.32
N GLY A 238 -10.55 -4.14 -0.96
CA GLY A 238 -11.47 -5.21 -0.50
C GLY A 238 -10.82 -6.58 -0.22
N ASN A 239 -9.72 -6.91 -0.91
CA ASN A 239 -8.98 -8.17 -0.73
C ASN A 239 -8.00 -8.16 0.46
N MET A 240 -7.72 -7.01 1.09
CA MET A 240 -6.75 -6.92 2.18
C MET A 240 -7.14 -7.76 3.40
N ILE A 241 -8.43 -7.82 3.74
CA ILE A 241 -8.90 -8.57 4.92
C ILE A 241 -8.65 -10.07 4.72
N ALA A 242 -8.97 -10.60 3.54
CA ALA A 242 -8.74 -12.01 3.22
C ALA A 242 -7.25 -12.35 3.19
N PHE A 243 -6.44 -11.47 2.59
CA PHE A 243 -4.99 -11.61 2.58
C PHE A 243 -4.38 -11.54 3.99
N SER A 244 -4.87 -10.63 4.84
CA SER A 244 -4.47 -10.52 6.25
C SER A 244 -4.81 -11.80 7.04
N ALA A 245 -6.01 -12.35 6.85
CA ALA A 245 -6.39 -13.61 7.48
C ALA A 245 -5.47 -14.77 7.07
N PHE A 246 -5.17 -14.88 5.78
CA PHE A 246 -4.26 -15.89 5.25
C PHE A 246 -2.84 -15.74 5.81
N ASN A 247 -2.32 -14.51 5.85
CA ASN A 247 -1.02 -14.20 6.43
C ASN A 247 -1.01 -14.56 7.92
N ALA A 248 -2.05 -14.20 8.67
CA ALA A 248 -2.14 -14.54 10.09
C ALA A 248 -2.11 -16.05 10.35
N VAL A 249 -2.85 -16.85 9.56
CA VAL A 249 -2.80 -18.32 9.64
C VAL A 249 -1.38 -18.83 9.36
N THR A 250 -0.77 -18.35 8.28
CA THR A 250 0.55 -18.78 7.82
C THR A 250 1.63 -18.44 8.86
N THR A 251 1.66 -17.20 9.32
CA THR A 251 2.57 -16.71 10.35
C THR A 251 2.43 -17.51 11.65
N PHE A 252 1.21 -17.74 12.13
CA PHE A 252 0.99 -18.54 13.34
C PHE A 252 1.50 -19.97 13.16
N CYS A 253 1.16 -20.62 12.05
CA CYS A 253 1.59 -22.00 11.77
C CYS A 253 3.11 -22.12 11.71
N ILE A 254 3.79 -21.19 11.03
CA ILE A 254 5.25 -21.17 10.91
C ILE A 254 5.90 -21.03 12.29
N TYR A 255 5.49 -20.04 13.09
CA TYR A 255 6.05 -19.84 14.43
C TYR A 255 5.75 -21.01 15.35
N TRP A 256 4.53 -21.54 15.31
CA TRP A 256 4.12 -22.66 16.13
C TRP A 256 4.96 -23.91 15.85
N MET A 257 5.17 -24.23 14.58
CA MET A 257 5.95 -25.41 14.17
C MET A 257 7.44 -25.22 14.43
N LEU A 258 8.04 -24.10 14.01
CA LEU A 258 9.48 -23.88 14.14
C LEU A 258 9.91 -23.72 15.59
N CYS A 259 9.20 -22.90 16.38
CA CYS A 259 9.50 -22.74 17.80
C CYS A 259 9.19 -24.03 18.57
N GLY A 260 8.10 -24.73 18.24
CA GLY A 260 7.76 -26.03 18.82
C GLY A 260 8.87 -27.07 18.61
N MET A 261 9.38 -27.15 17.37
CA MET A 261 10.50 -28.03 17.01
C MET A 261 11.80 -27.64 17.71
N ALA A 262 12.14 -26.35 17.74
CA ALA A 262 13.36 -25.87 18.39
C ALA A 262 13.33 -26.11 19.91
N VAL A 263 12.22 -25.78 20.58
CA VAL A 263 12.03 -26.05 22.02
C VAL A 263 12.13 -27.56 22.30
N PHE A 264 11.57 -28.42 21.44
CA PHE A 264 11.70 -29.87 21.58
C PHE A 264 13.14 -30.36 21.46
N ILE A 265 13.88 -29.92 20.43
CA ILE A 265 15.28 -30.31 20.21
C ILE A 265 16.13 -29.91 21.41
N VAL A 266 16.03 -28.64 21.84
CA VAL A 266 16.77 -28.15 23.00
C VAL A 266 16.33 -28.89 24.26
N GLY A 267 15.04 -29.11 24.47
CA GLY A 267 14.52 -29.90 25.59
C GLY A 267 15.10 -31.33 25.63
N LYS A 268 15.30 -31.97 24.48
CA LYS A 268 15.96 -33.29 24.39
C LYS A 268 17.44 -33.22 24.77
N MET A 269 18.15 -32.15 24.44
CA MET A 269 19.53 -31.93 24.91
C MET A 269 19.62 -31.85 26.44
N PHE A 270 18.57 -31.31 27.08
CA PHE A 270 18.41 -31.30 28.55
C PHE A 270 17.84 -32.61 29.13
N LYS A 271 17.75 -33.67 28.32
CA LYS A 271 17.26 -35.02 28.70
C LYS A 271 15.80 -35.06 29.18
N ILE A 272 14.96 -34.12 28.72
CA ILE A 272 13.53 -34.12 29.03
C ILE A 272 12.84 -35.31 28.33
N LYS A 273 12.09 -36.10 29.11
CA LYS A 273 11.40 -37.32 28.61
C LYS A 273 10.12 -37.03 27.84
N ALA A 274 9.55 -35.83 27.96
CA ALA A 274 8.31 -35.44 27.27
C ALA A 274 8.37 -35.65 25.74
N GLU A 275 7.21 -35.95 25.17
CA GLU A 275 7.03 -36.15 23.73
C GLU A 275 6.97 -34.82 22.98
N PHE A 276 7.27 -34.85 21.68
CA PHE A 276 7.21 -33.67 20.80
C PHE A 276 5.87 -32.93 20.89
N LYS A 277 4.76 -33.69 20.93
CA LYS A 277 3.40 -33.17 21.09
C LYS A 277 3.26 -32.21 22.27
N VAL A 278 3.90 -32.48 23.40
CA VAL A 278 3.81 -31.66 24.62
C VAL A 278 4.45 -30.29 24.39
N PHE A 279 5.63 -30.25 23.79
CA PHE A 279 6.33 -28.99 23.49
C PHE A 279 5.60 -28.16 22.43
N LEU A 280 5.06 -28.82 21.41
CA LEU A 280 4.24 -28.14 20.40
C LEU A 280 3.01 -27.49 21.04
N ILE A 281 2.34 -28.17 21.97
CA ILE A 281 1.21 -27.60 22.70
C ILE A 281 1.65 -26.44 23.60
N ILE A 282 2.75 -26.56 24.34
CA ILE A 282 3.29 -25.48 25.17
C ILE A 282 3.54 -24.21 24.35
N VAL A 283 4.23 -24.35 23.21
CA VAL A 283 4.52 -23.22 22.32
C VAL A 283 3.22 -22.64 21.75
N GLY A 284 2.28 -23.48 21.31
CA GLY A 284 1.00 -23.02 20.78
C GLY A 284 0.19 -22.20 21.79
N TYR A 285 0.23 -22.58 23.07
CA TYR A 285 -0.35 -21.77 24.15
C TYR A 285 0.45 -20.50 24.44
N ALA A 286 1.78 -20.53 24.34
CA ALA A 286 2.63 -19.36 24.53
C ALA A 286 2.40 -18.26 23.48
N LEU A 287 2.02 -18.65 22.25
CA LEU A 287 1.66 -17.71 21.18
C LEU A 287 0.35 -16.94 21.44
N ILE A 288 -0.34 -17.14 22.57
CA ILE A 288 -1.43 -16.25 23.00
C ILE A 288 -0.98 -14.78 23.10
N ALA A 289 0.31 -14.52 23.31
CA ALA A 289 0.88 -13.18 23.27
C ALA A 289 0.60 -12.47 21.93
N MET A 290 0.58 -13.20 20.81
CA MET A 290 0.24 -12.65 19.48
C MET A 290 -1.19 -12.12 19.45
N VAL A 291 -2.14 -12.84 20.06
CA VAL A 291 -3.54 -12.39 20.16
C VAL A 291 -3.63 -11.09 20.96
N VAL A 292 -2.99 -11.05 22.13
CA VAL A 292 -3.06 -9.88 23.00
C VAL A 292 -2.49 -8.64 22.32
N MET A 293 -1.34 -8.76 21.64
CA MET A 293 -0.77 -7.61 20.95
C MET A 293 -1.61 -7.15 19.78
N GLN A 294 -2.26 -8.05 19.03
CA GLN A 294 -3.20 -7.63 17.99
C GLN A 294 -4.40 -6.89 18.57
N VAL A 295 -4.95 -7.35 19.69
CA VAL A 295 -6.02 -6.61 20.39
C VAL A 295 -5.53 -5.22 20.83
N LEU A 296 -4.31 -5.11 21.34
CA LEU A 296 -3.72 -3.82 21.73
C LEU A 296 -3.53 -2.90 20.51
N PHE A 297 -3.04 -3.41 19.38
CA PHE A 297 -2.92 -2.64 18.15
C PHE A 297 -4.28 -2.17 17.64
N ASN A 298 -5.29 -3.03 17.65
CA ASN A 298 -6.64 -2.65 17.27
C ASN A 298 -7.14 -1.46 18.13
N ILE A 299 -7.00 -1.55 19.47
CA ILE A 299 -7.33 -0.43 20.37
C ILE A 299 -6.54 0.82 20.00
N LEU A 300 -5.24 0.71 19.76
CA LEU A 300 -4.40 1.85 19.40
C LEU A 300 -4.84 2.51 18.09
N TYR A 301 -5.11 1.72 17.04
CA TYR A 301 -5.58 2.24 15.75
C TYR A 301 -6.92 2.96 15.90
N LEU A 302 -7.83 2.45 16.73
CA LEU A 302 -9.10 3.12 16.99
C LEU A 302 -8.91 4.49 17.66
N LEU A 303 -7.87 4.65 18.48
CA LEU A 303 -7.52 5.90 19.17
C LEU A 303 -6.79 6.92 18.27
N ILE A 304 -6.23 6.49 17.13
CA ILE A 304 -5.54 7.38 16.19
C ILE A 304 -6.58 8.21 15.41
N SER A 305 -6.25 9.48 15.18
CA SER A 305 -7.04 10.38 14.32
C SER A 305 -6.98 9.95 12.85
N PRO A 306 -8.05 10.18 12.05
CA PRO A 306 -7.99 9.93 10.62
C PRO A 306 -6.81 10.65 9.95
N LEU A 307 -6.10 9.93 9.08
CA LEU A 307 -4.96 10.44 8.33
C LEU A 307 -5.35 10.55 6.85
N TYR A 308 -5.16 11.71 6.26
CA TYR A 308 -5.49 12.00 4.87
C TYR A 308 -4.22 11.99 4.02
N ILE A 309 -4.18 11.14 3.00
CA ILE A 309 -3.02 10.91 2.13
C ILE A 309 -3.41 11.30 0.70
N THR A 310 -2.68 12.26 0.13
CA THR A 310 -2.79 12.62 -1.29
C THR A 310 -1.97 11.65 -2.15
N VAL A 311 -2.37 11.44 -3.40
CA VAL A 311 -1.69 10.48 -4.30
C VAL A 311 -0.24 10.87 -4.59
N ASP A 312 0.06 12.17 -4.65
CA ASP A 312 1.43 12.67 -4.80
C ASP A 312 2.30 12.46 -3.54
N ALA A 313 1.67 12.33 -2.37
CA ALA A 313 2.35 12.06 -1.10
C ALA A 313 2.55 10.56 -0.81
N ILE A 314 2.32 9.67 -1.78
CA ILE A 314 2.67 8.24 -1.68
C ILE A 314 4.21 8.03 -1.71
N SER A 315 5.00 9.11 -1.80
CA SER A 315 6.36 9.09 -1.27
C SER A 315 6.32 8.87 0.25
N PRO A 316 7.09 7.90 0.81
CA PRO A 316 6.99 7.48 2.21
C PRO A 316 7.46 8.60 3.14
N THR A 317 6.58 9.56 3.41
CA THR A 317 6.84 10.68 4.32
C THR A 317 6.45 10.29 5.74
N SER A 318 7.08 11.00 6.67
CA SER A 318 7.43 10.58 8.04
C SER A 318 6.30 10.01 8.90
N VAL A 319 5.02 10.30 8.65
CA VAL A 319 3.92 9.86 9.54
C VAL A 319 3.56 8.39 9.32
N LEU A 320 3.41 7.96 8.06
CA LEU A 320 3.15 6.54 7.76
C LEU A 320 4.37 5.70 8.17
N GLN A 321 5.57 6.21 7.91
CA GLN A 321 6.81 5.59 8.35
C GLN A 321 6.91 5.52 9.88
N THR A 322 6.46 6.55 10.60
CA THR A 322 6.41 6.54 12.08
C THR A 322 5.41 5.52 12.62
N ILE A 323 4.22 5.40 11.99
CA ILE A 323 3.23 4.37 12.35
C ILE A 323 3.80 2.98 12.09
N ILE A 324 4.44 2.77 10.93
CA ILE A 324 5.09 1.51 10.57
C ILE A 324 6.23 1.20 11.56
N LEU A 325 7.14 2.14 11.83
CA LEU A 325 8.24 1.98 12.78
C LEU A 325 7.73 1.69 14.20
N PHE A 326 6.67 2.37 14.64
CA PHE A 326 6.05 2.13 15.94
C PHE A 326 5.49 0.72 16.03
N THR A 327 4.73 0.29 15.02
CA THR A 327 4.16 -1.07 14.96
C THR A 327 5.26 -2.12 14.94
N SER A 328 6.29 -1.97 14.11
CA SER A 328 7.45 -2.87 14.02
C SER A 328 8.22 -2.98 15.34
N SER A 329 8.39 -1.88 16.08
CA SER A 329 9.09 -1.90 17.38
C SER A 329 8.34 -2.70 18.45
N MET A 330 7.01 -2.65 18.45
CA MET A 330 6.17 -3.39 19.40
C MET A 330 6.14 -4.90 19.09
N VAL A 331 6.40 -5.31 17.85
CA VAL A 331 6.55 -6.73 17.47
C VAL A 331 7.75 -7.37 18.18
N LEU A 332 8.78 -6.60 18.57
CA LEU A 332 9.94 -7.14 19.32
C LEU A 332 9.60 -7.58 20.75
N LEU A 333 8.50 -7.09 21.34
CA LEU A 333 8.06 -7.47 22.69
C LEU A 333 7.27 -8.80 22.72
N LEU A 334 6.68 -9.20 21.59
CA LEU A 334 5.95 -10.46 21.44
C LEU A 334 6.73 -11.72 21.82
N PRO A 335 7.96 -11.94 21.31
CA PRO A 335 8.73 -13.12 21.63
C PRO A 335 9.13 -13.15 23.11
N VAL A 336 9.38 -12.00 23.75
CA VAL A 336 9.71 -11.94 25.19
C VAL A 336 8.57 -12.52 26.03
N TRP A 337 7.33 -12.12 25.76
CA TRP A 337 6.18 -12.64 26.50
C TRP A 337 5.95 -14.13 26.20
N SER A 338 6.06 -14.54 24.93
CA SER A 338 5.94 -15.94 24.53
C SER A 338 7.01 -16.82 25.19
N ILE A 339 8.25 -16.32 25.31
CA ILE A 339 9.34 -16.99 26.01
C ILE A 339 8.99 -17.18 27.49
N ILE A 340 8.47 -16.16 28.18
CA ILE A 340 8.08 -16.27 29.60
C ILE A 340 7.01 -17.36 29.77
N ILE A 341 5.95 -17.34 28.96
CA ILE A 341 4.87 -18.34 29.05
C ILE A 341 5.40 -19.74 28.73
N SER A 342 6.19 -19.87 27.66
CA SER A 342 6.81 -21.14 27.26
C SER A 342 7.73 -21.71 28.35
N SER A 343 8.51 -20.85 29.01
CA SER A 343 9.40 -21.24 30.12
C SER A 343 8.63 -21.89 31.27
N ILE A 344 7.46 -21.34 31.61
CA ILE A 344 6.58 -21.89 32.64
C ILE A 344 5.98 -23.23 32.20
N GLY A 345 5.58 -23.34 30.93
CA GLY A 345 5.10 -24.59 30.36
C GLY A 345 6.15 -25.70 30.38
N VAL A 346 7.38 -25.41 29.95
CA VAL A 346 8.50 -26.35 29.96
C VAL A 346 8.86 -26.76 31.40
N HIS A 347 8.91 -25.80 32.33
CA HIS A 347 9.10 -26.07 33.76
C HIS A 347 8.08 -27.07 34.28
N THR A 348 6.80 -26.82 34.01
CA THR A 348 5.69 -27.67 34.49
C THR A 348 5.70 -29.06 33.84
N ALA A 349 6.20 -29.18 32.60
CA ALA A 349 6.21 -30.45 31.87
C ALA A 349 7.42 -31.35 32.17
N SER A 350 8.47 -30.80 32.78
CA SER A 350 9.75 -31.47 32.94
C SER A 350 10.27 -31.50 34.38
N ASP A 351 9.59 -30.82 35.31
CA ASP A 351 10.03 -30.60 36.69
C ASP A 351 11.45 -30.00 36.80
N LEU A 352 11.96 -29.38 35.72
CA LEU A 352 13.24 -28.69 35.71
C LEU A 352 13.16 -27.37 36.47
N PRO A 353 14.24 -26.86 37.08
CA PRO A 353 14.27 -25.49 37.60
C PRO A 353 13.90 -24.46 36.52
N LEU A 354 13.14 -23.42 36.91
CA LEU A 354 12.64 -22.40 35.97
C LEU A 354 13.75 -21.75 35.15
N SER A 355 14.94 -21.57 35.72
CA SER A 355 16.12 -21.03 35.01
C SER A 355 16.54 -21.89 33.82
N LYS A 356 16.53 -23.23 33.94
CA LYS A 356 16.85 -24.13 32.82
C LYS A 356 15.74 -24.11 31.77
N SER A 357 14.48 -24.09 32.20
CA SER A 357 13.33 -23.97 31.32
C SER A 357 13.34 -22.66 30.53
N ALA A 358 13.78 -21.56 31.17
CA ALA A 358 13.96 -20.27 30.51
C ALA A 358 15.03 -20.32 29.42
N VAL A 359 16.17 -20.95 29.68
CA VAL A 359 17.21 -21.14 28.64
C VAL A 359 16.67 -21.93 27.46
N ILE A 360 15.91 -23.00 27.71
CA ILE A 360 15.28 -23.80 26.65
C ILE A 360 14.32 -22.94 25.81
N ALA A 361 13.47 -22.15 26.46
CA ALA A 361 12.51 -21.28 25.77
C ALA A 361 13.20 -20.16 24.99
N ILE A 362 14.22 -19.51 25.55
CA ILE A 362 14.99 -18.44 24.88
C ILE A 362 15.61 -18.98 23.60
N ILE A 363 16.33 -20.11 23.67
CA ILE A 363 16.96 -20.72 22.48
C ILE A 363 15.88 -21.20 21.50
N GLY A 364 14.82 -21.81 22.01
CA GLY A 364 13.72 -22.33 21.20
C GLY A 364 12.92 -21.26 20.44
N PHE A 365 12.94 -20.01 20.88
CA PHE A 365 12.30 -18.87 20.19
C PHE A 365 13.27 -18.06 19.31
N LEU A 366 14.54 -18.44 19.18
CA LEU A 366 15.45 -17.82 18.20
C LEU A 366 14.90 -17.84 16.76
N PRO A 367 14.23 -18.92 16.26
CA PRO A 367 13.63 -18.89 14.93
C PRO A 367 12.59 -17.77 14.75
N TYR A 368 11.88 -17.39 15.81
CA TYR A 368 10.94 -16.26 15.77
C TYR A 368 11.67 -14.97 15.42
N TYR A 369 12.79 -14.69 16.10
CA TYR A 369 13.60 -13.49 15.84
C TYR A 369 14.23 -13.52 14.45
N VAL A 370 14.79 -14.65 14.03
CA VAL A 370 15.40 -14.78 12.69
C VAL A 370 14.36 -14.45 11.61
N LEU A 371 13.16 -15.00 11.71
CA LEU A 371 12.09 -14.72 10.75
C LEU A 371 11.62 -13.26 10.77
N LEU A 372 11.68 -12.60 11.92
CA LEU A 372 11.33 -11.18 12.04
C LEU A 372 12.33 -10.25 11.34
N PHE A 373 13.59 -10.68 11.16
CA PHE A 373 14.63 -9.89 10.48
C PHE A 373 14.83 -10.26 9.01
N VAL A 374 14.27 -11.40 8.56
CA VAL A 374 14.39 -11.88 7.16
C VAL A 374 13.13 -11.55 6.35
N ALA A 375 11.98 -11.37 7.01
CA ALA A 375 10.75 -10.85 6.43
C ALA A 375 10.75 -9.31 6.46
#